data_AF-A0A395WAA3-F1
#
_entry.id   AF-A0A395WAA3-F1
#
_cell.length_a   1.000
_cell.length_b   1.000
_cell.length_c   1.000
_cell.angle_alpha   90.00
_cell.angle_beta   90.00
_cell.angle_gamma   90.00
#
_symmetry.space_group_name_H-M   'P 1'
#
loop_
_entity.id
_entity.type
_entity.pdbx_description
1 polymer ?
#
loop_
_entity_poly.entity_id
_entity_poly.type
_entity_poly.pdbx_seq_one_letter_code
_entity_poly.pdbx_strand_id
1 'polypeptide(L)'
;MEDKQILLDNISKVHTTEMGMDRIKKNLKLNTNDVVEFCKNKILDKNCNIYKQGKNWYCEIDNIKITINSYSYTIITAHLIK
;
A
#
# COMPACT_ATOMS: atom_id res chain seq x y z
N MET A 1 4.59 -9.37 18.73
CA MET A 1 4.03 -8.13 18.13
C MET A 1 3.41 -8.58 16.82
N GLU A 2 2.11 -8.37 16.60
CA GLU A 2 1.52 -8.75 15.30
C GLU A 2 2.25 -7.98 14.20
N ASP A 3 2.74 -8.70 13.18
CA ASP A 3 3.59 -8.11 12.14
C ASP A 3 2.95 -6.85 11.52
N LYS A 4 1.63 -6.83 11.35
CA LYS A 4 0.91 -5.66 10.82
C LYS A 4 1.10 -4.37 11.63
N GLN A 5 1.29 -4.44 12.95
CA GLN A 5 1.45 -3.25 13.79
C GLN A 5 2.72 -2.47 13.40
N ILE A 6 3.76 -3.16 12.95
CA ILE A 6 5.00 -2.53 12.48
C ILE A 6 4.72 -1.61 11.28
N LEU A 7 3.90 -2.06 10.32
CA LEU A 7 3.53 -1.23 9.18
C LEU A 7 2.68 -0.03 9.61
N LEU A 8 1.70 -0.26 10.50
CA LEU A 8 0.80 0.79 10.98
C LEU A 8 1.54 1.88 11.77
N ASP A 9 2.45 1.49 12.66
CA ASP A 9 3.28 2.42 13.44
C ASP A 9 4.22 3.25 12.55
N ASN A 10 4.57 2.72 11.37
CA ASN A 10 5.45 3.36 10.41
C ASN A 10 4.70 3.90 9.18
N ILE A 11 3.38 4.07 9.25
CA ILE A 11 2.55 4.52 8.12
C ILE A 11 3.02 5.87 7.54
N SER A 12 3.56 6.75 8.39
CA SER A 12 4.10 8.06 7.98
C SER A 12 5.29 7.93 7.03
N LYS A 13 6.05 6.83 7.11
CA LYS A 13 7.18 6.53 6.22
C LYS A 13 6.74 6.00 4.86
N VAL A 14 5.46 5.62 4.70
CA VAL A 14 4.97 5.10 3.42
C VAL A 14 5.01 6.19 2.36
N HIS A 15 5.72 5.90 1.28
CA HIS A 15 5.92 6.79 0.14
C HIS A 15 5.96 5.97 -1.15
N THR A 16 6.06 6.61 -2.31
CA THR A 16 6.36 5.94 -3.58
C THR A 16 7.30 6.81 -4.41
N THR A 17 7.83 6.26 -5.50
CA THR A 17 8.51 7.05 -6.55
C THR A 17 7.49 7.61 -7.54
N GLU A 18 7.90 8.58 -8.36
CA GLU A 18 7.06 9.14 -9.44
C GLU A 18 6.53 8.05 -10.39
N MET A 19 7.42 7.19 -10.88
CA MET A 19 7.04 6.04 -11.71
C MET A 19 6.07 5.08 -10.98
N GLY A 20 6.24 4.93 -9.66
CA GLY A 20 5.33 4.16 -8.83
C GLY A 20 3.94 4.80 -8.74
N MET A 21 3.87 6.13 -8.61
CA MET A 21 2.59 6.87 -8.65
C MET A 21 1.84 6.60 -9.94
N ASP A 22 2.51 6.75 -11.09
CA ASP A 22 1.88 6.56 -12.41
C ASP A 22 1.38 5.13 -12.60
N ARG A 23 2.19 4.14 -12.19
CA ARG A 23 1.80 2.73 -12.21
C ARG A 23 0.55 2.50 -11.38
N ILE A 24 0.51 3.01 -10.16
CA ILE A 24 -0.63 2.82 -9.26
C ILE A 24 -1.89 3.51 -9.81
N LYS A 25 -1.78 4.77 -10.28
CA LYS A 25 -2.91 5.49 -10.90
C LYS A 25 -3.50 4.69 -12.04
N LYS A 26 -2.65 4.18 -12.94
CA LYS A 26 -3.08 3.38 -14.09
C LYS A 26 -3.76 2.08 -13.67
N ASN A 27 -3.17 1.35 -12.73
CA ASN A 27 -3.69 0.06 -12.28
C ASN A 27 -5.04 0.16 -11.58
N LEU A 28 -5.24 1.23 -10.80
CA LEU A 28 -6.46 1.46 -10.03
C LEU A 28 -7.45 2.42 -10.72
N LYS A 29 -7.10 2.95 -11.89
CA LYS A 29 -7.88 3.95 -12.63
C LYS A 29 -8.24 5.16 -11.77
N LEU A 30 -7.28 5.63 -10.96
CA LEU A 30 -7.47 6.76 -10.06
C LEU A 30 -7.32 8.08 -10.82
N ASN A 31 -8.24 9.01 -10.57
CA ASN A 31 -8.17 10.39 -11.07
C ASN A 31 -7.55 11.37 -10.05
N THR A 32 -7.00 10.86 -8.94
CA THR A 32 -6.36 11.69 -7.90
C THR A 32 -4.86 11.81 -8.11
N ASN A 33 -4.30 12.97 -7.77
CA ASN A 33 -2.85 13.15 -7.68
C ASN A 33 -2.26 12.62 -6.37
N ASP A 34 -3.09 12.44 -5.35
CA ASP A 34 -2.63 11.99 -4.03
C ASP A 34 -2.81 10.48 -3.84
N VAL A 35 -2.01 9.74 -4.60
CA VAL A 35 -2.03 8.28 -4.63
C VAL A 35 -1.52 7.69 -3.31
N VAL A 36 -0.52 8.34 -2.70
CA VAL A 36 0.07 7.88 -1.44
C VAL A 36 -0.96 7.97 -0.34
N GLU A 37 -1.66 9.09 -0.22
CA GLU A 37 -2.69 9.26 0.80
C GLU A 37 -3.88 8.32 0.57
N PHE A 38 -4.28 8.10 -0.69
CA PHE A 38 -5.26 7.07 -1.02
C PHE A 38 -4.84 5.69 -0.49
N CYS A 39 -3.60 5.27 -0.74
CA CYS A 39 -3.10 3.98 -0.25
C CYS A 39 -3.01 3.95 1.28
N LYS A 40 -2.52 5.01 1.94
CA LYS A 40 -2.44 5.09 3.40
C LYS A 40 -3.81 4.91 4.05
N ASN A 41 -4.83 5.61 3.53
CA ASN A 41 -6.20 5.48 4.02
C ASN A 41 -6.75 4.05 3.88
N LYS A 42 -6.42 3.35 2.79
CA LYS A 42 -6.77 1.93 2.62
C LYS A 42 -6.05 1.02 3.60
N ILE A 43 -4.78 1.28 3.89
CA ILE A 43 -3.98 0.49 4.84
C ILE A 43 -4.46 0.71 6.30
N LEU A 44 -4.86 1.94 6.64
CA LEU A 44 -5.34 2.30 7.98
C LEU A 44 -6.76 1.82 8.28
N ASP A 45 -7.50 1.37 7.27
CA ASP A 45 -8.83 0.82 7.47
C ASP A 45 -8.75 -0.48 8.29
N LYS A 46 -9.61 -0.59 9.31
CA LYS A 46 -9.67 -1.76 10.20
C LYS A 46 -9.96 -3.08 9.48
N ASN A 47 -10.57 -3.02 8.30
CA ASN A 47 -10.90 -4.19 7.48
C ASN A 47 -9.75 -4.58 6.55
N CYS A 48 -8.66 -3.81 6.51
CA CYS A 48 -7.52 -4.11 5.68
C CYS A 48 -6.79 -5.36 6.21
N ASN A 49 -6.71 -6.38 5.36
CA ASN A 49 -5.93 -7.56 5.66
C ASN A 49 -4.45 -7.28 5.37
N ILE A 50 -3.63 -7.18 6.42
CA ILE A 50 -2.21 -6.86 6.32
C ILE A 50 -1.38 -8.08 6.72
N TYR A 51 -0.49 -8.48 5.83
CA TYR A 51 0.43 -9.59 6.06
C TYR A 51 1.78 -9.33 5.40
N LYS A 52 2.82 -10.01 5.90
CA LYS A 52 4.18 -9.92 5.36
C LYS A 52 4.54 -11.20 4.64
N GLN A 53 5.16 -11.09 3.47
CA GLN A 53 5.76 -12.23 2.79
C GLN A 53 7.13 -11.81 2.24
N GLY A 54 8.18 -12.42 2.81
CA GLY A 54 9.57 -12.06 2.53
C GLY A 54 9.84 -10.57 2.81
N LYS A 55 10.34 -9.85 1.78
CA LYS A 55 10.73 -8.44 1.89
C LYS A 55 9.56 -7.45 1.77
N ASN A 56 8.34 -7.90 1.56
CA ASN A 56 7.19 -7.04 1.27
C ASN A 56 6.04 -7.22 2.27
N TRP A 57 5.36 -6.11 2.55
CA TRP A 57 4.01 -6.08 3.08
C TRP A 57 3.01 -6.17 1.94
N TYR A 58 1.91 -6.85 2.21
CA TYR A 58 0.73 -6.93 1.37
C TYR A 58 -0.47 -6.47 2.18
N CYS A 59 -1.24 -5.55 1.61
CA CYS A 59 -2.44 -4.98 2.23
C CYS A 59 -3.59 -5.18 1.25
N GLU A 60 -4.64 -5.89 1.67
CA GLU A 60 -5.78 -6.23 0.82
C GLU A 60 -7.08 -5.67 1.41
N ILE A 61 -7.80 -4.90 0.61
CA ILE A 61 -9.08 -4.26 0.96
C ILE A 61 -9.82 -3.83 -0.31
N ASP A 62 -11.15 -3.90 -0.34
CA ASP A 62 -11.99 -3.42 -1.45
C ASP A 62 -11.55 -3.93 -2.84
N ASN A 63 -11.20 -5.22 -2.92
CA ASN A 63 -10.66 -5.84 -4.13
C ASN A 63 -9.37 -5.17 -4.65
N ILE A 64 -8.62 -4.48 -3.79
CA ILE A 64 -7.33 -3.86 -4.09
C ILE A 64 -6.26 -4.57 -3.28
N LYS A 65 -5.12 -4.84 -3.93
CA LYS A 65 -3.90 -5.31 -3.29
C LYS A 65 -2.80 -4.27 -3.41
N ILE A 66 -2.32 -3.79 -2.27
CA ILE A 66 -1.20 -2.85 -2.14
C ILE A 66 0.02 -3.64 -1.69
N THR A 67 1.13 -3.50 -2.40
CA THR A 67 2.42 -4.12 -2.06
C THR A 67 3.42 -3.04 -1.68
N ILE A 68 4.02 -3.18 -0.50
CA ILE A 68 4.93 -2.18 0.08
C ILE A 68 6.23 -2.87 0.46
N ASN A 69 7.37 -2.28 0.12
CA ASN A 69 8.63 -2.79 0.62
C ASN A 69 8.71 -2.64 2.14
N SER A 70 9.08 -3.70 2.86
CA SER A 70 9.08 -3.68 4.34
C SER A 70 10.23 -2.93 4.99
N TYR A 71 11.28 -2.62 4.23
CA TYR A 71 12.42 -1.86 4.72
C TYR A 71 12.30 -0.37 4.35
N SER A 72 12.09 -0.07 3.06
CA SER A 72 12.02 1.31 2.56
C SER A 72 10.64 1.94 2.66
N TYR A 73 9.61 1.18 3.05
CA TYR A 73 8.20 1.64 3.08
C TYR A 73 7.70 2.19 1.74
N THR A 74 8.37 1.82 0.64
CA THR A 74 7.99 2.25 -0.71
C THR A 74 6.82 1.40 -1.19
N ILE A 75 5.71 2.02 -1.57
CA ILE A 75 4.62 1.36 -2.29
C ILE A 75 5.17 0.94 -3.64
N ILE A 76 5.35 -0.37 -3.81
CA ILE A 76 5.82 -0.95 -5.06
C ILE A 76 4.66 -0.90 -6.05
N THR A 77 3.49 -1.42 -5.71
CA THR A 77 2.35 -1.39 -6.63
C THR A 77 1.05 -1.45 -5.85
N ALA A 78 -0.02 -1.00 -6.47
CA ALA A 78 -1.38 -1.29 -6.07
C ALA A 78 -2.21 -1.61 -7.31
N HIS A 79 -3.10 -2.59 -7.22
CA HIS A 79 -3.90 -3.06 -8.35
C HIS A 79 -5.16 -3.77 -7.84
N LEU A 80 -6.15 -3.92 -8.72
CA LEU A 80 -7.33 -4.73 -8.44
C LEU A 80 -6.95 -6.21 -8.40
N ILE A 81 -7.47 -6.93 -7.42
CA ILE A 81 -7.40 -8.39 -7.32
C ILE A 81 -8.33 -8.97 -8.41
N LYS A 82 -7.85 -9.99 -9.11
CA LYS A 82 -8.63 -10.74 -10.12
C LYS A 82 -9.06 -12.07 -9.56
#